data_AF-A0A9D8FKN7-F1
#
_entry.id   AF-A0A9D8FKN7-F1
#
_cell.length_a   1.000
_cell.length_b   1.000
_cell.length_c   1.000
_cell.angle_alpha   90.00
_cell.angle_beta   90.00
_cell.angle_gamma   90.00
#
_symmetry.space_group_name_H-M   'P 1'
#
loop_
_entity.id
_entity.type
_entity.pdbx_description
1 polymer ?
#
loop_
_entity_poly.entity_id
_entity_poly.type
_entity_poly.pdbx_seq_one_letter_code
_entity_poly.pdbx_strand_id
1 'polypeptide(L)'
;MSSKYPDVRTIAVRIFTDKPVRKTPYQVKGVLMNQFADEEIVPMLDGSYRQQFLYPRVQVKILNEQIYIVGIGEGVDPIKSIAEKMDFLDFGNITFQVLDREIEENNDHFQPVSKLIRYRFVTPWVALNQTTGYRYRFLNNADRVNFLNRLLGQNIVFMAREMGMELEENIFTKVTLSSLFPRPVDENNWGAFDGEFRANFVLPNYLGIGNGITRGYGTLFGLFNPEVFSFNEDDLKELESKAVKDDGESKVAESDLQEINVENVPRPKKVPGQNSPKPKRSKKVLSEEFHIEEMDTGYETQPIKPAKPKRSKKRAAPPKKRNTKDSASSDINYNSEKYHKKQHSL
;
A
#
# COMPACT_ATOMS: atom_id res chain seq x y z
N MET A 1 11.30 32.21 1.76
CA MET A 1 12.30 31.35 2.42
C MET A 1 12.39 30.08 1.61
N SER A 2 13.59 29.64 1.20
CA SER A 2 13.73 28.37 0.48
C SER A 2 13.29 27.25 1.41
N SER A 3 12.32 26.44 0.96
CA SER A 3 11.97 25.20 1.64
C SER A 3 13.25 24.36 1.83
N LYS A 4 13.42 23.78 3.03
CA LYS A 4 14.54 22.88 3.37
C LYS A 4 14.48 21.56 2.58
N TYR A 5 13.31 21.23 2.04
CA TYR A 5 13.03 19.99 1.31
C TYR A 5 12.58 20.29 -0.11
N PRO A 6 12.81 19.37 -1.07
CA PRO A 6 12.26 19.49 -2.42
C PRO A 6 10.74 19.62 -2.40
N ASP A 7 10.19 20.45 -3.28
CA ASP A 7 8.75 20.54 -3.50
C ASP A 7 8.27 19.27 -4.22
N VAL A 8 7.46 18.46 -3.53
CA VAL A 8 6.94 17.21 -4.07
C VAL A 8 5.52 17.41 -4.56
N ARG A 9 5.36 17.49 -5.88
CA ARG A 9 4.04 17.60 -6.52
C ARG A 9 3.23 16.33 -6.34
N THR A 10 1.94 16.50 -6.12
CA THR A 10 0.99 15.40 -5.90
C THR A 10 -0.32 15.70 -6.62
N ILE A 11 -1.00 14.66 -7.10
CA ILE A 11 -2.31 14.78 -7.75
C ILE A 11 -3.20 13.63 -7.33
N ALA A 12 -4.47 13.91 -7.09
CA ALA A 12 -5.53 12.91 -6.97
C ALA A 12 -6.64 13.27 -7.96
N VAL A 13 -6.92 12.36 -8.89
CA VAL A 13 -8.02 12.49 -9.85
C VAL A 13 -9.08 11.48 -9.50
N ARG A 14 -10.27 11.97 -9.16
CA ARG A 14 -11.48 11.17 -8.97
C ARG A 14 -12.33 11.24 -10.23
N ILE A 15 -12.71 10.08 -10.74
CA ILE A 15 -13.47 9.97 -11.98
C ILE A 15 -14.92 9.62 -11.65
N PHE A 16 -15.85 10.49 -12.06
CA PHE A 16 -17.27 10.23 -11.98
C PHE A 16 -17.74 9.56 -13.26
N THR A 17 -18.34 8.39 -13.12
CA THR A 17 -18.84 7.59 -14.25
C THR A 17 -20.36 7.50 -14.22
N ASP A 18 -20.96 7.20 -15.38
CA ASP A 18 -22.40 6.99 -15.55
C ASP A 18 -22.97 5.82 -14.73
N LYS A 19 -22.11 4.91 -14.28
CA LYS A 19 -22.46 3.73 -13.47
C LYS A 19 -21.43 3.51 -12.37
N PRO A 20 -21.80 2.88 -11.23
CA PRO A 20 -20.82 2.53 -10.20
C PRO A 20 -19.80 1.50 -10.68
N VAL A 21 -18.53 1.72 -10.37
CA VAL A 21 -17.40 0.91 -10.84
C VAL A 21 -17.13 -0.24 -9.88
N ARG A 22 -17.70 -1.40 -10.19
CA ARG A 22 -17.45 -2.68 -9.51
C ARG A 22 -16.35 -3.49 -10.22
N LYS A 23 -15.17 -2.89 -10.35
CA LYS A 23 -13.98 -3.49 -10.95
C LYS A 23 -12.85 -3.56 -9.92
N THR A 24 -11.73 -4.17 -10.26
CA THR A 24 -10.51 -4.14 -9.45
C THR A 24 -9.54 -3.07 -9.96
N PRO A 25 -8.64 -2.52 -9.12
CA PRO A 25 -7.60 -1.61 -9.59
C PRO A 25 -6.74 -2.21 -10.71
N TYR A 26 -6.54 -3.54 -10.71
CA TYR A 26 -5.83 -4.24 -11.77
C TYR A 26 -6.57 -4.16 -13.12
N GLN A 27 -7.88 -4.34 -13.12
CA GLN A 27 -8.69 -4.22 -14.33
C GLN A 27 -8.66 -2.79 -14.87
N VAL A 28 -8.80 -1.78 -13.99
CA VAL A 28 -8.72 -0.37 -14.41
C VAL A 28 -7.35 -0.07 -15.02
N LYS A 29 -6.26 -0.52 -14.40
CA LYS A 29 -4.91 -0.39 -14.98
C LYS A 29 -4.80 -1.03 -16.35
N GLY A 30 -5.37 -2.23 -16.53
CA GLY A 30 -5.40 -2.90 -17.84
C GLY A 30 -6.08 -2.05 -18.91
N VAL A 31 -7.21 -1.42 -18.58
CA VAL A 31 -7.92 -0.50 -19.47
C VAL A 31 -7.06 0.72 -19.79
N LEU A 32 -6.46 1.35 -18.78
CA LEU A 32 -5.59 2.51 -18.98
C LEU A 32 -4.40 2.18 -19.89
N MET A 33 -3.74 1.04 -19.68
CA MET A 33 -2.61 0.61 -20.51
C MET A 33 -3.00 0.29 -21.95
N ASN A 34 -4.24 -0.17 -22.17
CA ASN A 34 -4.72 -0.49 -23.51
C ASN A 34 -5.18 0.76 -24.27
N GLN A 35 -5.96 1.63 -23.62
CA GLN A 35 -6.52 2.84 -24.26
C GLN A 35 -5.48 3.94 -24.45
N PHE A 36 -4.48 4.02 -23.56
CA PHE A 36 -3.45 5.05 -23.55
C PHE A 36 -2.05 4.45 -23.75
N ALA A 37 -1.92 3.48 -24.66
CA ALA A 37 -0.70 2.70 -24.85
C ALA A 37 0.57 3.54 -25.13
N ASP A 38 0.40 4.72 -25.74
CA ASP A 38 1.49 5.63 -26.10
C ASP A 38 1.78 6.72 -25.04
N GLU A 39 1.04 6.74 -23.93
CA GLU A 39 1.19 7.75 -22.87
C GLU A 39 2.20 7.31 -21.80
N GLU A 40 2.88 8.28 -21.19
CA GLU A 40 3.92 8.05 -20.17
C GLU A 40 3.40 7.40 -18.87
N ILE A 41 2.08 7.32 -18.69
CA ILE A 41 1.49 6.62 -17.56
C ILE A 41 1.69 5.10 -17.64
N VAL A 42 1.83 4.54 -18.84
CA VAL A 42 1.90 3.08 -19.03
C VAL A 42 3.15 2.47 -18.39
N PRO A 43 4.38 2.99 -18.62
CA PRO A 43 5.58 2.54 -17.91
C PRO A 43 5.51 2.63 -16.37
N MET A 44 4.66 3.53 -15.84
CA MET A 44 4.43 3.69 -14.40
C MET A 44 3.46 2.62 -13.84
N LEU A 45 2.63 2.02 -14.69
CA LEU A 45 1.59 1.05 -14.31
C LEU A 45 1.99 -0.41 -14.58
N ASP A 46 2.78 -0.66 -15.62
CA ASP A 46 3.18 -2.00 -16.07
C ASP A 46 4.44 -2.55 -15.34
N GLY A 47 5.13 -1.69 -14.59
CA GLY A 47 6.34 -2.02 -13.85
C GLY A 47 7.65 -1.80 -14.62
N SER A 48 7.62 -1.20 -15.81
CA SER A 48 8.81 -0.85 -16.59
C SER A 48 9.76 0.05 -15.80
N TYR A 49 9.24 0.95 -14.97
CA TYR A 49 10.05 1.81 -14.08
C TYR A 49 10.34 1.25 -12.69
N ARG A 50 10.14 -0.06 -12.46
CA ARG A 50 10.40 -0.70 -11.16
C ARG A 50 11.86 -0.58 -10.68
N GLN A 51 12.81 -0.42 -11.61
CA GLN A 51 14.23 -0.22 -11.27
C GLN A 51 14.57 1.26 -10.98
N GLN A 52 13.72 2.19 -11.42
CA GLN A 52 13.91 3.63 -11.22
C GLN A 52 13.23 4.09 -9.93
N PHE A 53 12.00 3.61 -9.72
CA PHE A 53 11.16 3.95 -8.58
C PHE A 53 10.77 2.70 -7.80
N LEU A 54 11.09 2.68 -6.50
CA LEU A 54 10.65 1.62 -5.60
C LEU A 54 9.25 1.91 -5.09
N TYR A 55 8.95 3.18 -4.83
CA TYR A 55 7.59 3.62 -4.52
C TYR A 55 6.81 3.94 -5.82
N PRO A 56 5.59 3.40 -6.02
CA PRO A 56 4.83 3.61 -7.24
C PRO A 56 4.39 5.08 -7.37
N ARG A 57 4.87 5.74 -8.43
CA ARG A 57 4.53 7.14 -8.76
C ARG A 57 3.09 7.32 -9.19
N VAL A 58 2.46 6.29 -9.73
CA VAL A 58 1.05 6.26 -10.13
C VAL A 58 0.35 5.09 -9.44
N GLN A 59 -0.78 5.39 -8.81
CA GLN A 59 -1.59 4.43 -8.07
C GLN A 59 -3.02 4.51 -8.56
N VAL A 60 -3.63 3.36 -8.80
CA VAL A 60 -5.05 3.26 -9.12
C VAL A 60 -5.76 2.65 -7.93
N LYS A 61 -6.88 3.24 -7.55
CA LYS A 61 -7.68 2.85 -6.40
C LYS A 61 -9.14 2.88 -6.78
N ILE A 62 -9.93 2.04 -6.12
CA ILE A 62 -11.38 2.04 -6.27
C ILE A 62 -11.95 2.25 -4.87
N LEU A 63 -12.55 3.40 -4.66
CA LEU A 63 -13.08 3.85 -3.37
C LEU A 63 -14.53 4.26 -3.60
N ASN A 64 -15.46 3.74 -2.79
CA ASN A 64 -16.90 4.02 -2.92
C ASN A 64 -17.43 3.87 -4.36
N GLU A 65 -17.04 2.76 -5.02
CA GLU A 65 -17.40 2.44 -6.40
C GLU A 65 -16.96 3.50 -7.44
N GLN A 66 -15.94 4.30 -7.13
CA GLN A 66 -15.37 5.30 -8.04
C GLN A 66 -13.87 5.07 -8.24
N ILE A 67 -13.37 5.50 -9.39
CA ILE A 67 -11.96 5.36 -9.73
C ILE A 67 -11.19 6.57 -9.23
N TYR A 68 -10.11 6.30 -8.52
CA TYR A 68 -9.13 7.29 -8.10
C TYR A 68 -7.79 6.96 -8.75
N ILE A 69 -7.19 7.95 -9.42
CA ILE A 69 -5.83 7.88 -9.96
C ILE A 69 -4.99 8.89 -9.19
N VAL A 70 -4.02 8.39 -8.44
CA VAL A 70 -3.21 9.16 -7.50
C VAL A 70 -1.77 9.17 -7.97
N GLY A 71 -1.18 10.36 -8.07
CA GLY A 71 0.19 10.59 -8.52
C GLY A 71 1.03 11.32 -7.50
N ILE A 72 2.32 11.01 -7.49
CA ILE A 72 3.34 11.72 -6.72
C ILE A 72 4.59 11.89 -7.56
N GLY A 73 5.22 13.07 -7.46
CA GLY A 73 6.40 13.44 -8.23
C GLY A 73 6.17 13.32 -9.74
N GLU A 74 6.97 12.48 -10.38
CA GLU A 74 6.95 12.18 -11.81
C GLU A 74 5.62 11.57 -12.30
N GLY A 75 4.79 11.07 -11.39
CA GLY A 75 3.47 10.53 -11.73
C GLY A 75 2.41 11.60 -11.99
N VAL A 76 2.67 12.87 -11.67
CA VAL A 76 1.66 13.95 -11.76
C VAL A 76 1.31 14.28 -13.21
N ASP A 77 2.31 14.59 -14.04
CA ASP A 77 2.07 15.04 -15.41
C ASP A 77 1.44 13.95 -16.31
N PRO A 78 1.85 12.67 -16.21
CA PRO A 78 1.17 11.59 -16.95
C PRO A 78 -0.30 11.43 -16.60
N ILE A 79 -0.68 11.62 -15.32
CA ILE A 79 -2.08 11.54 -14.90
C ILE A 79 -2.89 12.70 -15.48
N LYS A 80 -2.34 13.92 -15.47
CA LYS A 80 -2.99 15.09 -16.07
C LYS A 80 -3.28 14.87 -17.56
N SER A 81 -2.27 14.42 -18.30
CA SER A 81 -2.39 14.14 -19.75
C SER A 81 -3.56 13.20 -20.05
N ILE A 82 -3.68 12.10 -19.30
CA ILE A 82 -4.77 11.14 -19.54
C ILE A 82 -6.11 11.59 -18.98
N ALA A 83 -6.14 12.37 -17.89
CA ALA A 83 -7.38 12.84 -17.29
C ALA A 83 -8.14 13.76 -18.26
N GLU A 84 -7.42 14.58 -19.04
CA GLU A 84 -8.02 15.43 -20.07
C GLU A 84 -8.59 14.64 -21.26
N LYS A 85 -7.97 13.50 -21.60
CA LYS A 85 -8.31 12.69 -22.79
C LYS A 85 -9.34 11.59 -22.54
N MET A 86 -9.66 11.28 -21.28
CA MET A 86 -10.37 10.05 -20.92
C MET A 86 -11.88 10.18 -20.90
N ASP A 87 -12.54 10.05 -22.05
CA ASP A 87 -14.01 10.18 -22.11
C ASP A 87 -14.78 8.91 -21.75
N PHE A 88 -14.15 7.75 -21.85
CA PHE A 88 -14.74 6.47 -21.49
C PHE A 88 -13.68 5.44 -21.09
N LEU A 89 -14.08 4.47 -20.28
CA LEU A 89 -13.26 3.33 -19.88
C LEU A 89 -13.90 2.04 -20.39
N ASP A 90 -13.26 1.42 -21.38
CA ASP A 90 -13.74 0.19 -22.00
C ASP A 90 -13.07 -1.06 -21.42
N PHE A 91 -13.86 -1.86 -20.70
CA PHE A 91 -13.43 -3.15 -20.14
C PHE A 91 -13.75 -4.32 -21.09
N GLY A 92 -14.20 -4.04 -22.32
CA GLY A 92 -14.59 -5.01 -23.35
C GLY A 92 -15.99 -5.60 -23.14
N ASN A 93 -16.32 -5.96 -21.89
CA ASN A 93 -17.65 -6.47 -21.55
C ASN A 93 -18.62 -5.38 -21.07
N ILE A 94 -18.08 -4.22 -20.69
CA ILE A 94 -18.82 -3.04 -20.23
C ILE A 94 -17.96 -1.81 -20.47
N THR A 95 -18.62 -0.72 -20.86
CA THR A 95 -18.00 0.59 -21.01
C THR A 95 -18.62 1.55 -20.00
N PHE A 96 -17.77 2.31 -19.33
CA PHE A 96 -18.16 3.40 -18.43
C PHE A 96 -17.91 4.72 -19.13
N GLN A 97 -18.93 5.57 -19.21
CA GLN A 97 -18.76 6.93 -19.71
C GLN A 97 -18.28 7.81 -18.56
N VAL A 98 -17.24 8.62 -18.79
CA VAL A 98 -16.79 9.62 -17.83
C VAL A 98 -17.69 10.83 -17.95
N LEU A 99 -18.37 11.17 -16.85
CA LEU A 99 -19.28 12.31 -16.76
C LEU A 99 -18.56 13.56 -16.27
N ASP A 100 -17.70 13.40 -15.27
CA ASP A 100 -16.99 14.49 -14.64
C ASP A 100 -15.70 13.98 -13.97
N ARG A 101 -14.78 14.90 -13.64
CA ARG A 101 -13.48 14.62 -13.04
C ARG A 101 -13.18 15.68 -11.99
N GLU A 102 -12.92 15.23 -10.77
CA GLU A 102 -12.44 16.09 -9.68
C GLU A 102 -10.93 15.92 -9.56
N ILE A 103 -10.20 17.02 -9.66
CA ILE A 103 -8.73 17.04 -9.63
C ILE A 103 -8.26 17.84 -8.42
N GLU A 104 -7.55 17.18 -7.53
CA GLU A 104 -6.86 17.79 -6.39
C GLU A 104 -5.36 17.75 -6.65
N GLU A 105 -4.72 18.90 -6.88
CA GLU A 105 -3.27 19.01 -7.06
C GLU A 105 -2.66 19.86 -5.96
N ASN A 106 -1.58 19.37 -5.36
CA ASN A 106 -0.88 20.06 -4.29
C ASN A 106 0.63 19.96 -4.49
N ASN A 107 1.36 21.03 -4.14
CA ASN A 107 2.82 21.10 -4.27
C ASN A 107 3.56 21.04 -2.92
N ASP A 108 2.84 21.17 -1.82
CA ASP A 108 3.34 21.34 -0.45
C ASP A 108 2.78 20.31 0.54
N HIS A 109 1.99 19.34 0.07
CA HIS A 109 1.33 18.33 0.89
C HIS A 109 2.18 17.07 1.15
N PHE A 110 3.51 17.15 1.08
CA PHE A 110 4.40 16.03 1.38
C PHE A 110 5.70 16.50 2.07
N GLN A 111 5.63 16.71 3.39
CA GLN A 111 6.73 17.28 4.18
C GLN A 111 6.61 16.94 5.68
N PRO A 112 7.72 16.93 6.45
CA PRO A 112 7.67 16.82 7.90
C PRO A 112 7.04 18.07 8.53
N VAL A 113 6.39 17.90 9.68
CA VAL A 113 5.76 18.99 10.46
C VAL A 113 6.03 18.82 11.94
N SER A 114 5.92 19.90 12.72
CA SER A 114 6.13 19.86 14.17
C SER A 114 4.96 19.26 14.97
N LYS A 115 3.78 19.13 14.36
CA LYS A 115 2.55 18.63 15.00
C LYS A 115 2.16 17.26 14.47
N LEU A 116 1.51 16.45 15.30
CA LEU A 116 0.95 15.16 14.89
C LEU A 116 -0.36 15.34 14.13
N ILE A 117 -0.36 14.96 12.85
CA ILE A 117 -1.52 14.95 11.99
C ILE A 117 -2.21 13.58 12.06
N ARG A 118 -3.54 13.56 12.12
CA ARG A 118 -4.35 12.33 12.18
C ARG A 118 -4.76 11.90 10.77
N TYR A 119 -4.59 10.61 10.50
CA TYR A 119 -4.96 9.94 9.26
C TYR A 119 -5.82 8.72 9.54
N ARG A 120 -6.67 8.37 8.58
CA ARG A 120 -7.42 7.13 8.55
C ARG A 120 -6.98 6.26 7.38
N PHE A 121 -6.93 4.96 7.60
CA PHE A 121 -6.85 3.98 6.52
C PHE A 121 -8.22 3.82 5.87
N VAL A 122 -8.38 4.33 4.65
CA VAL A 122 -9.60 4.17 3.83
C VAL A 122 -9.70 2.74 3.30
N THR A 123 -8.56 2.13 3.00
CA THR A 123 -8.46 0.71 2.66
C THR A 123 -7.51 0.01 3.62
N PRO A 124 -7.66 -1.31 3.86
CA PRO A 124 -6.88 -2.03 4.85
C PRO A 124 -5.38 -1.83 4.65
N TRP A 125 -4.67 -1.46 5.71
CA TRP A 125 -3.22 -1.31 5.71
C TRP A 125 -2.55 -2.68 5.83
N VAL A 126 -1.94 -3.12 4.73
CA VAL A 126 -1.17 -4.38 4.72
C VAL A 126 0.21 -4.14 5.30
N ALA A 127 0.29 -4.15 6.62
CA ALA A 127 1.53 -3.99 7.36
C ALA A 127 2.41 -5.25 7.24
N LEU A 128 1.83 -6.45 7.29
CA LEU A 128 2.60 -7.68 7.47
C LEU A 128 2.67 -8.52 6.19
N ASN A 129 3.86 -8.70 5.66
CA ASN A 129 4.17 -9.75 4.67
C ASN A 129 4.39 -11.12 5.36
N GLN A 130 4.75 -12.15 4.61
CA GLN A 130 4.90 -13.50 5.17
C GLN A 130 5.96 -13.59 6.29
N THR A 131 7.10 -12.93 6.11
CA THR A 131 8.21 -12.93 7.07
C THR A 131 7.91 -12.11 8.32
N THR A 132 7.40 -10.88 8.15
CA THR A 132 7.03 -9.99 9.26
C THR A 132 5.81 -10.52 10.01
N GLY A 133 4.86 -11.13 9.31
CA GLY A 133 3.70 -11.78 9.92
C GLY A 133 4.07 -12.95 10.83
N TYR A 134 5.07 -13.76 10.44
CA TYR A 134 5.59 -14.82 11.31
C TYR A 134 6.13 -14.24 12.62
N ARG A 135 7.01 -13.21 12.54
CA ARG A 135 7.57 -12.55 13.73
C ARG A 135 6.48 -11.95 14.62
N TYR A 136 5.56 -11.21 14.00
CA TYR A 136 4.46 -10.51 14.69
C TYR A 136 3.57 -11.44 15.52
N ARG A 137 3.33 -12.67 15.06
CA ARG A 137 2.49 -13.64 15.75
C ARG A 137 3.01 -13.99 17.15
N PHE A 138 4.32 -13.99 17.35
CA PHE A 138 4.95 -14.35 18.63
C PHE A 138 5.15 -13.18 19.59
N LEU A 139 4.81 -11.95 19.17
CA LEU A 139 4.86 -10.77 20.04
C LEU A 139 3.64 -10.71 20.98
N ASN A 140 3.84 -10.15 22.17
CA ASN A 140 2.75 -9.76 23.06
C ASN A 140 2.06 -8.48 22.54
N ASN A 141 0.93 -8.08 23.13
CA ASN A 141 0.15 -6.95 22.63
C ASN A 141 0.90 -5.60 22.66
N ALA A 142 1.71 -5.33 23.70
CA ALA A 142 2.50 -4.11 23.79
C ALA A 142 3.58 -4.07 22.69
N ASP A 143 4.30 -5.17 22.51
CA ASP A 143 5.34 -5.28 21.49
C ASP A 143 4.77 -5.26 20.06
N ARG A 144 3.57 -5.79 19.85
CA ARG A 144 2.85 -5.70 18.57
C ARG A 144 2.59 -4.25 18.17
N VAL A 145 2.11 -3.46 19.12
CA VAL A 145 1.83 -2.04 18.91
C VAL A 145 3.12 -1.30 18.56
N ASN A 146 4.18 -1.49 19.34
CA ASN A 146 5.50 -0.90 19.07
C ASN A 146 6.09 -1.35 17.72
N PHE A 147 5.87 -2.61 17.35
CA PHE A 147 6.30 -3.14 16.06
C PHE A 147 5.59 -2.42 14.90
N LEU A 148 4.27 -2.22 15.00
CA LEU A 148 3.49 -1.57 13.95
C LEU A 148 3.79 -0.08 13.85
N ASN A 149 3.94 0.63 14.97
CA ASN A 149 4.37 2.03 14.99
C ASN A 149 5.74 2.20 14.31
N ARG A 150 6.72 1.37 14.68
CA ARG A 150 8.04 1.37 14.03
C ARG A 150 7.94 1.13 12.53
N LEU A 151 7.17 0.13 12.13
CA LEU A 151 6.99 -0.22 10.71
C LEU A 151 6.32 0.93 9.93
N LEU A 152 5.34 1.60 10.52
CA LEU A 152 4.69 2.75 9.91
C LEU A 152 5.68 3.91 9.71
N GLY A 153 6.49 4.21 10.73
CA GLY A 153 7.54 5.23 10.63
C GLY A 153 8.56 4.90 9.55
N GLN A 154 9.01 3.64 9.49
CA GLN A 154 9.89 3.16 8.41
C GLN A 154 9.27 3.35 7.03
N ASN A 155 7.97 3.07 6.86
CA ASN A 155 7.27 3.29 5.59
C ASN A 155 7.23 4.78 5.21
N ILE A 156 6.99 5.69 6.15
CA ILE A 156 6.99 7.14 5.90
C ILE A 156 8.40 7.61 5.50
N VAL A 157 9.43 7.21 6.25
CA VAL A 157 10.83 7.53 5.94
C VAL A 157 11.23 6.98 4.57
N PHE A 158 10.79 5.76 4.23
CA PHE A 158 11.01 5.18 2.91
C PHE A 158 10.39 6.03 1.80
N MET A 159 9.13 6.45 1.94
CA MET A 159 8.49 7.33 0.95
C MET A 159 9.22 8.68 0.83
N ALA A 160 9.61 9.29 1.95
CA ALA A 160 10.35 10.55 1.94
C ALA A 160 11.67 10.44 1.16
N ARG A 161 12.46 9.39 1.42
CA ARG A 161 13.71 9.12 0.70
C ARG A 161 13.49 8.85 -0.78
N GLU A 162 12.42 8.14 -1.14
CA GLU A 162 12.07 7.92 -2.55
C GLU A 162 11.74 9.24 -3.27
N MET A 163 11.22 10.24 -2.57
CA MET A 163 10.99 11.59 -3.11
C MET A 163 12.24 12.49 -3.04
N GLY A 164 13.41 11.94 -2.69
CA GLY A 164 14.65 12.71 -2.60
C GLY A 164 14.77 13.57 -1.35
N MET A 165 13.96 13.32 -0.30
CA MET A 165 14.08 14.02 0.98
C MET A 165 15.02 13.29 1.93
N GLU A 166 16.02 14.02 2.44
CA GLU A 166 16.84 13.58 3.57
C GLU A 166 16.29 14.19 4.86
N LEU A 167 15.48 13.41 5.58
CA LEU A 167 14.90 13.86 6.85
C LEU A 167 16.00 14.00 7.92
N GLU A 168 16.04 15.17 8.56
CA GLU A 168 16.97 15.45 9.68
C GLU A 168 16.31 15.20 11.04
N GLU A 169 14.99 15.36 11.09
CA GLU A 169 14.19 15.17 12.30
C GLU A 169 13.57 13.77 12.34
N ASN A 170 13.35 13.28 13.55
CA ASN A 170 12.74 11.98 13.77
C ASN A 170 11.25 11.97 13.39
N ILE A 171 10.78 10.82 12.93
CA ILE A 171 9.37 10.61 12.62
C ILE A 171 8.69 9.99 13.84
N PHE A 172 7.66 10.64 14.34
CA PHE A 172 6.83 10.16 15.41
C PHE A 172 5.58 9.52 14.82
N THR A 173 5.23 8.32 15.28
CA THR A 173 4.01 7.62 14.87
C THR A 173 3.22 7.10 16.07
N LYS A 174 1.90 7.10 15.92
CA LYS A 174 0.95 6.55 16.90
C LYS A 174 -0.18 5.85 16.17
N VAL A 175 -0.21 4.52 16.15
CA VAL A 175 -1.29 3.73 15.55
C VAL A 175 -2.47 3.60 16.51
N THR A 176 -3.67 3.59 15.95
CA THR A 176 -4.91 3.34 16.68
C THR A 176 -5.76 2.41 15.83
N LEU A 177 -5.63 1.11 16.10
CA LEU A 177 -6.17 0.05 15.24
C LEU A 177 -7.44 -0.53 15.84
N SER A 178 -8.36 -0.96 14.98
CA SER A 178 -9.59 -1.62 15.41
C SER A 178 -9.32 -2.99 16.05
N SER A 179 -8.20 -3.63 15.69
CA SER A 179 -7.75 -4.92 16.23
C SER A 179 -6.24 -5.06 16.09
N LEU A 180 -5.58 -5.71 17.06
CA LEU A 180 -4.17 -6.13 16.95
C LEU A 180 -4.00 -7.48 16.23
N PHE A 181 -5.11 -8.12 15.86
CA PHE A 181 -5.09 -9.36 15.10
C PHE A 181 -5.29 -9.04 13.62
N PRO A 182 -4.28 -9.30 12.76
CA PRO A 182 -4.37 -8.97 11.35
C PRO A 182 -5.44 -9.81 10.65
N ARG A 183 -6.17 -9.18 9.72
CA ARG A 183 -7.02 -9.91 8.78
C ARG A 183 -6.15 -10.42 7.62
N PRO A 184 -6.21 -11.71 7.26
CA PRO A 184 -5.50 -12.20 6.09
C PRO A 184 -6.12 -11.59 4.83
N VAL A 185 -5.28 -11.11 3.92
CA VAL A 185 -5.69 -10.62 2.60
C VAL A 185 -4.92 -11.32 1.50
N ASP A 186 -5.57 -11.43 0.33
CA ASP A 186 -5.02 -12.01 -0.89
C ASP A 186 -4.61 -13.50 -0.77
N GLU A 187 -4.15 -14.10 -1.87
CA GLU A 187 -3.67 -15.50 -1.91
C GLU A 187 -2.46 -15.75 -0.98
N ASN A 188 -1.69 -14.70 -0.66
CA ASN A 188 -0.49 -14.78 0.17
C ASN A 188 -0.76 -14.72 1.69
N ASN A 189 -2.02 -14.53 2.11
CA ASN A 189 -2.42 -14.34 3.51
C ASN A 189 -1.62 -13.24 4.22
N TRP A 190 -1.38 -12.11 3.54
CA TRP A 190 -0.74 -10.98 4.18
C TRP A 190 -1.61 -10.42 5.31
N GLY A 191 -0.99 -9.90 6.37
CA GLY A 191 -1.70 -9.36 7.51
C GLY A 191 -2.06 -7.89 7.31
N ALA A 192 -3.36 -7.61 7.25
CA ALA A 192 -3.91 -6.27 7.10
C ALA A 192 -4.60 -5.76 8.38
N PHE A 193 -4.55 -4.46 8.57
CA PHE A 193 -5.15 -3.75 9.70
C PHE A 193 -6.04 -2.61 9.22
N ASP A 194 -7.11 -2.37 9.95
CA ASP A 194 -8.01 -1.23 9.77
C ASP A 194 -7.85 -0.31 10.98
N GLY A 195 -8.02 1.00 10.77
CA GLY A 195 -7.95 1.99 11.83
C GLY A 195 -7.35 3.32 11.37
N GLU A 196 -6.66 3.97 12.30
CA GLU A 196 -6.12 5.30 12.16
C GLU A 196 -4.67 5.35 12.66
N PHE A 197 -3.99 6.43 12.34
CA PHE A 197 -2.73 6.74 12.97
C PHE A 197 -2.52 8.25 13.06
N ARG A 198 -1.53 8.65 13.85
CA ARG A 198 -1.01 10.01 13.86
C ARG A 198 0.46 9.99 13.49
N ALA A 199 0.91 10.99 12.72
CA ALA A 199 2.30 11.18 12.39
C ALA A 199 2.67 12.66 12.25
N ASN A 200 3.92 13.01 12.52
CA ASN A 200 4.45 14.37 12.34
C ASN A 200 4.88 14.61 10.88
N PHE A 201 4.04 14.20 9.94
CA PHE A 201 4.32 14.26 8.50
C PHE A 201 3.03 14.51 7.72
N VAL A 202 3.07 15.45 6.77
CA VAL A 202 1.98 15.72 5.84
C VAL A 202 2.02 14.68 4.73
N LEU A 203 0.94 13.91 4.57
CA LEU A 203 0.76 12.92 3.53
C LEU A 203 -0.47 13.32 2.69
N PRO A 204 -0.37 13.32 1.36
CA PRO A 204 -1.50 13.63 0.48
C PRO A 204 -2.62 12.63 0.66
N ASN A 205 -3.84 13.11 0.46
CA ASN A 205 -5.02 12.24 0.44
C ASN A 205 -4.87 11.16 -0.64
N TYR A 206 -5.40 9.99 -0.30
CA TYR A 206 -5.40 8.81 -1.15
C TYR A 206 -4.02 8.26 -1.51
N LEU A 207 -2.94 8.66 -0.84
CA LEU A 207 -1.65 7.99 -1.00
C LEU A 207 -1.70 6.59 -0.37
N GLY A 208 -1.01 5.60 -0.95
CA GLY A 208 -0.92 4.24 -0.38
C GLY A 208 0.33 4.01 0.47
N ILE A 209 0.21 3.33 1.60
CA ILE A 209 1.34 2.97 2.47
C ILE A 209 1.36 1.47 2.82
N GLY A 210 2.54 0.91 3.05
CA GLY A 210 2.72 -0.51 3.37
C GLY A 210 2.81 -1.40 2.13
N ASN A 211 2.35 -2.65 2.25
CA ASN A 211 2.42 -3.62 1.16
C ASN A 211 1.19 -3.55 0.25
N GLY A 212 1.33 -4.01 -1.00
CA GLY A 212 0.21 -4.10 -1.93
C GLY A 212 -0.37 -2.75 -2.38
N ILE A 213 0.40 -1.66 -2.30
CA ILE A 213 -0.01 -0.30 -2.70
C ILE A 213 -0.58 -0.29 -4.12
N THR A 214 0.04 -1.00 -5.05
CA THR A 214 -0.39 -1.09 -6.46
C THR A 214 -1.72 -1.81 -6.66
N ARG A 215 -2.22 -2.51 -5.64
CA ARG A 215 -3.54 -3.17 -5.59
C ARG A 215 -4.59 -2.32 -4.86
N GLY A 216 -4.23 -1.12 -4.40
CA GLY A 216 -5.14 -0.20 -3.72
C GLY A 216 -5.19 -0.34 -2.20
N TYR A 217 -4.33 -1.16 -1.59
CA TYR A 217 -4.24 -1.29 -0.13
C TYR A 217 -3.55 -0.10 0.53
N GLY A 218 -3.78 0.05 1.84
CA GLY A 218 -3.15 1.06 2.69
C GLY A 218 -3.42 2.49 2.25
N THR A 219 -4.57 2.75 1.63
CA THR A 219 -4.94 4.09 1.16
C THR A 219 -5.25 4.98 2.35
N LEU A 220 -4.66 6.17 2.35
CA LEU A 220 -4.75 7.14 3.44
C LEU A 220 -5.76 8.23 3.14
N PHE A 221 -6.34 8.82 4.19
CA PHE A 221 -7.08 10.07 4.11
C PHE A 221 -6.79 10.90 5.36
N GLY A 222 -6.42 12.16 5.16
CA GLY A 222 -6.18 13.11 6.24
C GLY A 222 -7.49 13.49 6.92
N LEU A 223 -7.53 13.43 8.25
CA LEU A 223 -8.68 13.88 9.04
C LEU A 223 -8.51 15.33 9.53
N PHE A 224 -7.61 16.08 8.90
CA PHE A 224 -7.35 17.49 9.23
C PHE A 224 -8.07 18.40 8.23
N ASN A 225 -8.58 19.53 8.72
CA ASN A 225 -9.27 20.51 7.88
C ASN A 225 -8.23 21.44 7.22
N PRO A 226 -8.14 21.52 5.88
CA PRO A 226 -7.14 22.34 5.18
C PRO A 226 -7.19 23.84 5.55
N GLU A 227 -8.37 24.33 5.92
CA GLU A 227 -8.61 25.71 6.40
C GLU A 227 -7.78 26.07 7.66
N VAL A 228 -7.32 25.07 8.42
CA VAL A 228 -6.53 25.26 9.67
C VAL A 228 -5.08 25.67 9.38
N PHE A 229 -4.65 25.67 8.12
CA PHE A 229 -3.39 26.30 7.72
C PHE A 229 -3.50 27.84 7.61
N SER A 230 -4.71 28.41 7.66
CA SER A 230 -4.85 29.81 8.06
C SER A 230 -4.66 29.86 9.58
N PHE A 231 -3.45 30.23 10.00
CA PHE A 231 -3.04 30.20 11.41
C PHE A 231 -3.91 31.15 12.25
N ASN A 232 -4.91 30.59 12.94
CA ASN A 232 -5.50 31.18 14.13
C ASN A 232 -5.43 30.18 15.29
N GLU A 233 -4.76 30.59 16.37
CA GLU A 233 -4.50 29.79 17.57
C GLU A 233 -5.80 29.41 18.32
N ASP A 234 -6.89 30.12 18.05
CA ASP A 234 -8.20 29.92 18.65
C ASP A 234 -9.00 28.77 18.01
N ASP A 235 -8.79 28.50 16.71
CA ASP A 235 -9.46 27.39 16.00
C ASP A 235 -8.95 26.02 16.49
N LEU A 236 -7.71 25.97 16.96
CA LEU A 236 -7.09 24.78 17.54
C LEU A 236 -7.75 24.37 18.86
N LYS A 237 -8.10 25.35 19.70
CA LYS A 237 -8.81 25.12 20.97
C LYS A 237 -10.24 24.62 20.74
N GLU A 238 -10.89 25.10 19.68
CA GLU A 238 -12.23 24.65 19.32
C GLU A 238 -12.22 23.20 18.82
N LEU A 239 -11.23 22.80 18.03
CA LEU A 239 -11.07 21.42 17.54
C LEU A 239 -10.69 20.43 18.65
N GLU A 240 -9.83 20.83 19.60
CA GLU A 240 -9.54 20.02 20.79
C GLU A 240 -10.81 19.80 21.63
N SER A 241 -11.65 20.83 21.79
CA SER A 241 -12.91 20.72 22.54
C SER A 241 -13.97 19.83 21.85
N LYS A 242 -13.91 19.69 20.53
CA LYS A 242 -14.80 18.82 19.74
C LYS A 242 -14.28 17.38 19.70
N ALA A 243 -12.97 17.16 19.65
CA ALA A 243 -12.36 15.84 19.67
C ALA A 243 -12.55 15.10 21.01
N VAL A 244 -12.72 15.83 22.12
CA VAL A 244 -13.03 15.28 23.45
C VAL A 244 -14.50 14.85 23.58
N LYS A 245 -15.36 15.13 22.59
CA LYS A 245 -16.80 14.83 22.65
C LYS A 245 -17.25 13.63 21.80
N ASP A 246 -16.36 13.03 21.02
CA ASP A 246 -16.68 11.93 20.10
C ASP A 246 -16.07 10.59 20.57
N ASP A 247 -16.35 10.23 21.83
CA ASP A 247 -15.93 8.96 22.46
C ASP A 247 -16.94 7.83 22.14
N GLY A 248 -17.48 7.83 20.93
CA GLY A 248 -18.59 7.00 20.48
C GLY A 248 -18.23 5.83 19.57
N GLU A 249 -16.99 5.36 19.54
CA GLU A 249 -16.62 4.11 18.86
C GLU A 249 -15.59 3.33 19.68
N SER A 250 -15.86 2.04 19.94
CA SER A 250 -15.00 1.14 20.71
C SER A 250 -13.63 0.93 20.04
N LYS A 251 -12.66 1.80 20.33
CA LYS A 251 -11.26 1.65 19.95
C LYS A 251 -10.55 0.76 20.98
N VAL A 252 -10.15 -0.44 20.56
CA VAL A 252 -9.64 -1.50 21.46
C VAL A 252 -8.12 -1.37 21.72
N ALA A 253 -7.38 -0.64 20.87
CA ALA A 253 -5.93 -0.47 21.02
C ALA A 253 -5.46 0.92 20.57
N GLU A 254 -5.32 1.84 21.52
CA GLU A 254 -4.59 3.09 21.35
C GLU A 254 -3.15 2.91 21.87
N SER A 255 -2.14 3.25 21.06
CA SER A 255 -0.73 3.11 21.43
C SER A 255 -0.17 4.28 22.22
N ASP A 256 1.02 4.16 22.80
CA ASP A 256 1.84 5.32 23.14
C ASP A 256 2.49 5.92 21.88
N LEU A 257 2.99 7.16 21.96
CA LEU A 257 3.70 7.82 20.86
C LEU A 257 5.10 7.21 20.71
N GLN A 258 5.46 6.76 19.51
CA GLN A 258 6.77 6.17 19.24
C GLN A 258 7.62 7.06 18.34
N GLU A 259 8.87 7.26 18.74
CA GLU A 259 9.89 7.97 17.97
C GLU A 259 10.68 6.99 17.08
N ILE A 260 10.73 7.27 15.78
CA ILE A 260 11.59 6.56 14.83
C ILE A 260 12.77 7.46 14.46
N ASN A 261 13.96 7.04 14.87
CA ASN A 261 15.19 7.66 14.42
C ASN A 261 15.43 7.34 12.95
N VAL A 262 15.51 8.39 12.12
CA VAL A 262 15.66 8.28 10.66
C VAL A 262 16.94 7.57 10.25
N GLU A 263 18.05 7.77 10.98
CA GLU A 263 19.35 7.16 10.67
C GLU A 263 19.32 5.64 10.76
N ASN A 264 18.49 5.09 11.65
CA ASN A 264 18.35 3.66 11.88
C ASN A 264 17.46 2.95 10.84
N VAL A 265 16.74 3.70 9.99
CA VAL A 265 15.90 3.11 8.94
C VAL A 265 16.81 2.63 7.79
N PRO A 266 16.79 1.33 7.42
CA PRO A 266 17.61 0.83 6.32
C PRO A 266 17.35 1.59 5.01
N ARG A 267 18.42 1.92 4.27
CA ARG A 267 18.28 2.49 2.91
C ARG A 267 18.03 1.34 1.92
N PRO A 268 17.02 1.46 1.04
CA PRO A 268 16.81 0.44 0.03
C PRO A 268 18.00 0.37 -0.94
N LYS A 269 18.48 -0.84 -1.23
CA LYS A 269 19.56 -1.05 -2.21
C LYS A 269 18.97 -0.96 -3.62
N LYS A 270 19.34 0.07 -4.39
CA LYS A 270 19.10 0.08 -5.84
C LYS A 270 20.03 -0.98 -6.46
N VAL A 271 19.47 -2.02 -7.07
CA VAL A 271 20.29 -3.03 -7.77
C VAL A 271 20.91 -2.35 -8.99
N PRO A 272 22.24 -2.24 -9.11
CA PRO A 272 22.87 -1.72 -10.31
C PRO A 272 22.51 -2.63 -11.48
N GLY A 273 22.10 -2.06 -12.61
CA GLY A 273 21.74 -2.83 -13.81
C GLY A 273 22.85 -3.80 -14.21
N GLN A 274 22.65 -5.10 -13.94
CA GLN A 274 23.52 -6.12 -14.49
C GLN A 274 23.26 -6.21 -15.99
N ASN A 275 24.25 -5.80 -16.79
CA ASN A 275 24.42 -6.31 -18.14
C ASN A 275 24.73 -7.82 -18.06
N SER A 276 23.70 -8.64 -17.87
CA SER A 276 23.76 -10.09 -18.02
C SER A 276 22.84 -10.52 -19.17
N PRO A 277 23.23 -11.53 -19.97
CA PRO A 277 22.53 -11.86 -21.21
C PRO A 277 21.10 -12.33 -20.91
N LYS A 278 20.13 -11.76 -21.63
CA LYS A 278 18.68 -12.00 -21.46
C LYS A 278 18.38 -13.49 -21.27
N PRO A 279 17.86 -13.92 -20.10
CA PRO A 279 17.28 -15.24 -20.01
C PRO A 279 15.99 -15.27 -20.82
N LYS A 280 15.75 -16.39 -21.53
CA LYS A 280 14.55 -16.60 -22.35
C LYS A 280 13.30 -16.34 -21.51
N ARG A 281 12.38 -15.53 -22.07
CA ARG A 281 11.05 -15.20 -21.51
C ARG A 281 10.40 -16.44 -20.90
N SER A 282 10.37 -16.51 -19.57
CA SER A 282 9.39 -17.32 -18.86
C SER A 282 8.26 -16.39 -18.42
N LYS A 283 7.04 -16.66 -18.91
CA LYS A 283 5.81 -15.99 -18.50
C LYS A 283 5.51 -16.39 -17.04
N LYS A 284 6.14 -15.72 -16.08
CA LYS A 284 5.83 -15.73 -14.63
C LYS A 284 6.69 -14.65 -13.96
N VAL A 285 6.32 -13.39 -14.11
CA VAL A 285 6.96 -12.28 -13.40
C VAL A 285 5.82 -11.40 -12.90
N LEU A 286 5.51 -11.42 -11.60
CA LEU A 286 4.75 -10.40 -10.86
C LEU A 286 4.44 -10.85 -9.41
N SER A 287 5.45 -11.31 -8.66
CA SER A 287 5.29 -11.60 -7.22
C SER A 287 6.52 -11.29 -6.36
N GLU A 288 7.45 -10.45 -6.81
CA GLU A 288 8.59 -10.08 -5.95
C GLU A 288 8.23 -8.89 -5.06
N GLU A 289 7.98 -9.23 -3.79
CA GLU A 289 7.66 -8.36 -2.66
C GLU A 289 8.91 -7.60 -2.16
N PHE A 290 8.71 -6.42 -1.55
CA PHE A 290 9.79 -5.63 -0.96
C PHE A 290 10.26 -6.27 0.36
N HIS A 291 11.53 -6.63 0.45
CA HIS A 291 12.18 -7.08 1.69
C HIS A 291 12.98 -5.91 2.28
N ILE A 292 12.50 -5.34 3.39
CA ILE A 292 13.33 -4.49 4.24
C ILE A 292 14.02 -5.43 5.24
N GLU A 293 15.32 -5.68 5.04
CA GLU A 293 16.14 -6.38 6.04
C GLU A 293 16.43 -5.41 7.20
N GLU A 294 15.88 -5.68 8.38
CA GLU A 294 16.29 -5.03 9.62
C GLU A 294 17.57 -5.73 10.15
N MET A 295 18.62 -4.97 10.46
CA MET A 295 19.76 -5.48 11.23
C MET A 295 19.32 -5.71 12.69
N ASP A 296 19.55 -6.93 13.16
CA ASP A 296 19.22 -7.42 14.49
C ASP A 296 20.03 -6.64 15.55
N THR A 297 19.37 -5.81 16.35
CA THR A 297 19.95 -5.27 17.59
C THR A 297 19.56 -6.20 18.72
N GLY A 298 20.57 -6.90 19.22
CA GLY A 298 20.42 -8.16 19.94
C GLY A 298 19.63 -8.10 21.24
N TYR A 299 18.89 -9.17 21.46
CA TYR A 299 18.60 -9.69 22.80
C TYR A 299 19.01 -11.16 22.82
N GLU A 300 20.09 -11.47 23.53
CA GLU A 300 20.58 -12.82 23.75
C GLU A 300 19.51 -13.67 24.45
N THR A 301 19.04 -14.72 23.77
CA THR A 301 18.42 -15.87 24.45
C THR A 301 19.06 -17.16 23.94
N GLN A 302 19.66 -17.89 24.87
CA GLN A 302 20.47 -19.09 24.66
C GLN A 302 19.69 -20.21 23.94
N PRO A 303 20.28 -20.91 22.94
CA PRO A 303 19.57 -21.92 22.17
C PRO A 303 19.51 -23.29 22.87
N ILE A 304 18.29 -23.74 23.17
CA ILE A 304 17.99 -25.14 23.53
C ILE A 304 17.97 -25.98 22.23
N LYS A 305 18.90 -26.92 22.09
CA LYS A 305 19.01 -27.84 20.94
C LYS A 305 17.88 -28.89 20.96
N PRO A 306 17.10 -29.08 19.88
CA PRO A 306 16.27 -30.27 19.75
C PRO A 306 17.07 -31.44 19.17
N ALA A 307 16.91 -32.61 19.79
CA ALA A 307 17.55 -33.86 19.44
C ALA A 307 17.05 -34.42 18.08
N LYS A 308 17.98 -34.97 17.28
CA LYS A 308 17.70 -35.66 16.01
C LYS A 308 17.00 -37.00 16.27
N PRO A 309 15.94 -37.38 15.53
CA PRO A 309 15.47 -38.75 15.51
C PRO A 309 16.25 -39.59 14.48
N LYS A 310 16.51 -40.84 14.87
CA LYS A 310 17.27 -41.87 14.16
C LYS A 310 16.54 -42.37 12.91
N ARG A 311 17.31 -42.67 11.85
CA ARG A 311 16.90 -43.43 10.65
C ARG A 311 16.37 -44.81 11.03
N SER A 312 15.21 -45.18 10.49
CA SER A 312 14.80 -46.58 10.33
C SER A 312 14.10 -46.80 8.96
N LYS A 313 13.99 -48.06 8.57
CA LYS A 313 14.11 -48.60 7.20
C LYS A 313 12.83 -48.51 6.34
N LYS A 314 13.07 -48.57 5.01
CA LYS A 314 12.14 -48.76 3.88
C LYS A 314 10.93 -49.66 4.19
N ARG A 315 9.75 -49.28 3.68
CA ARG A 315 8.75 -50.20 3.12
C ARG A 315 7.79 -49.49 2.14
N ALA A 316 7.19 -50.31 1.29
CA ALA A 316 6.71 -50.03 -0.07
C ALA A 316 5.44 -49.18 -0.19
N ALA A 317 5.25 -48.59 -1.38
CA ALA A 317 4.09 -47.84 -1.82
C ALA A 317 2.89 -48.75 -2.19
N PRO A 318 1.64 -48.27 -2.01
CA PRO A 318 0.48 -48.75 -2.75
C PRO A 318 -0.18 -47.64 -3.61
N PRO A 319 -1.13 -47.99 -4.51
CA PRO A 319 -1.14 -47.46 -5.88
C PRO A 319 -2.14 -46.33 -6.15
N LYS A 320 -1.91 -45.65 -7.29
CA LYS A 320 -2.80 -44.68 -7.93
C LYS A 320 -4.21 -45.25 -8.15
N LYS A 321 -5.25 -44.51 -7.74
CA LYS A 321 -6.63 -44.73 -8.20
C LYS A 321 -7.08 -43.58 -9.12
N ARG A 322 -7.72 -44.01 -10.21
CA ARG A 322 -8.32 -43.25 -11.30
C ARG A 322 -9.54 -42.43 -10.84
N ASN A 323 -9.75 -41.33 -11.57
CA ASN A 323 -10.90 -40.43 -11.54
C ASN A 323 -12.25 -41.14 -11.56
N THR A 324 -13.19 -40.61 -10.79
CA THR A 324 -14.63 -40.63 -11.09
C THR A 324 -15.12 -39.20 -11.22
N LYS A 325 -15.77 -38.93 -12.36
CA LYS A 325 -16.57 -37.73 -12.61
C LYS A 325 -17.84 -37.86 -11.78
N ASP A 326 -18.15 -36.86 -10.97
CA ASP A 326 -19.53 -36.56 -10.58
C ASP A 326 -19.80 -35.08 -10.83
N SER A 327 -20.80 -34.86 -11.66
CA SER A 327 -21.40 -33.60 -12.02
C SER A 327 -22.33 -33.15 -10.90
N ALA A 328 -22.03 -32.01 -10.27
CA ALA A 328 -23.00 -31.19 -9.56
C ALA A 328 -22.64 -29.72 -9.79
N SER A 329 -23.61 -28.97 -10.29
CA SER A 329 -23.53 -27.55 -10.63
C SER A 329 -23.13 -26.73 -9.40
N SER A 330 -21.90 -26.23 -9.40
CA SER A 330 -21.50 -25.11 -8.55
C SER A 330 -21.34 -23.88 -9.42
N ASP A 331 -21.98 -22.79 -9.03
CA ASP A 331 -21.96 -21.52 -9.74
C ASP A 331 -20.52 -21.10 -10.01
N ILE A 332 -20.20 -20.93 -11.29
CA ILE A 332 -18.89 -20.50 -11.73
C ILE A 332 -18.72 -19.04 -11.32
N ASN A 333 -17.86 -18.78 -10.35
CA ASN A 333 -17.48 -17.42 -9.99
C ASN A 333 -16.55 -16.85 -11.08
N TYR A 334 -17.16 -16.15 -12.03
CA TYR A 334 -16.50 -15.44 -13.13
C TYR A 334 -15.54 -14.34 -12.67
N ASN A 335 -15.59 -13.94 -11.39
CA ASN A 335 -14.74 -12.89 -10.80
C ASN A 335 -13.51 -13.46 -10.05
N SER A 336 -13.22 -14.75 -10.17
CA SER A 336 -12.03 -15.37 -9.56
C SER A 336 -10.81 -15.30 -10.49
N GLU A 337 -9.64 -14.94 -9.94
CA GLU A 337 -8.37 -14.88 -10.70
C GLU A 337 -8.01 -16.24 -11.35
N LYS A 338 -8.43 -17.34 -10.74
CA LYS A 338 -8.32 -18.70 -11.27
C LYS A 338 -9.07 -18.91 -12.59
N TYR A 339 -10.19 -18.21 -12.80
CA TYR A 339 -10.97 -18.28 -14.04
C TYR A 339 -10.25 -17.53 -15.18
N HIS A 340 -9.68 -16.36 -14.89
CA HIS A 340 -8.94 -15.54 -15.86
C HIS A 340 -7.58 -16.14 -16.25
N LYS A 341 -6.86 -16.80 -15.32
CA LYS A 341 -5.63 -17.54 -15.64
C LYS A 341 -5.84 -18.66 -16.67
N LYS A 342 -7.06 -19.20 -16.77
CA LYS A 342 -7.43 -20.28 -17.70
C LYS A 342 -7.65 -19.80 -19.14
N GLN A 343 -8.01 -18.53 -19.35
CA GLN A 343 -8.23 -17.98 -20.70
C GLN A 343 -6.94 -17.55 -21.39
N HIS A 344 -5.85 -17.35 -20.65
CA HIS A 344 -4.53 -16.99 -21.21
C HIS A 344 -3.60 -18.19 -21.48
N SER A 345 -4.10 -19.42 -21.34
CA SER A 345 -3.35 -20.66 -21.59
C SER A 345 -3.82 -21.46 -22.80
N LEU A 346 -4.51 -20.84 -23.75
CA LEU A 346 -4.83 -21.43 -25.05
C LEU A 346 -4.19 -20.62 -26.18
#